data_AF-A0A9E5U233-F1
#
_entry.id   AF-A0A9E5U233-F1
#
_cell.length_a   1.000
_cell.length_b   1.000
_cell.length_c   1.000
_cell.angle_alpha   90.00
_cell.angle_beta   90.00
_cell.angle_gamma   90.00
#
_symmetry.space_group_name_H-M   'P 1'
#
loop_
_entity.id
_entity.type
_entity.pdbx_description
1 polymer ?
#
loop_
_entity_poly.entity_id
_entity_poly.type
_entity_poly.pdbx_seq_one_letter_code
_entity_poly.pdbx_strand_id
1 'polypeptide(L)'
;DTDLKRAPWPELLDMYASKAYEATTKTDLLRLLETQMDEAERKFRKCGELALFQHMENFDGSTWTKFQWLHHGIAQEMYHRGQLTLYARLLGREPALTRRIRGG
;
A
#
# COMPACT_ATOMS: atom_id res chain seq x y z
N ASP A 1 -12.87 2.62 -10.75
CA ASP A 1 -12.58 3.17 -12.09
C ASP A 1 -11.12 2.94 -12.50
N THR A 2 -10.17 2.77 -11.55
CA THR A 2 -8.72 2.52 -11.85
C THR A 2 -8.12 3.55 -12.80
N ASP A 3 -8.73 4.73 -12.81
CA ASP A 3 -8.30 5.87 -13.58
C ASP A 3 -7.46 6.77 -12.66
N LEU A 4 -6.15 6.71 -12.86
CA LEU A 4 -5.17 7.48 -12.08
C LEU A 4 -5.14 8.96 -12.48
N LYS A 5 -5.86 9.36 -13.54
CA LYS A 5 -5.89 10.70 -14.11
C LYS A 5 -7.29 11.35 -14.01
N ARG A 6 -8.23 10.71 -13.31
CA ARG A 6 -9.60 11.19 -13.13
C ARG A 6 -9.73 12.55 -12.43
N ALA A 7 -8.68 12.97 -11.73
CA ALA A 7 -8.59 14.25 -11.02
C ALA A 7 -7.11 14.68 -10.93
N PRO A 8 -6.82 15.98 -10.71
CA PRO A 8 -5.47 16.45 -10.40
C PRO A 8 -4.83 15.72 -9.22
N TRP A 9 -3.51 15.52 -9.27
CA TRP A 9 -2.77 14.78 -8.25
C TRP A 9 -3.00 15.27 -6.80
N PRO A 10 -3.03 16.59 -6.50
CA PRO A 10 -3.34 17.05 -5.15
C PRO A 10 -4.72 16.63 -4.65
N GLU A 11 -5.72 16.59 -5.52
CA GLU A 11 -7.07 16.13 -5.16
C GLU A 11 -7.10 14.63 -4.89
N LEU A 12 -6.35 13.84 -5.68
CA LEU A 12 -6.20 12.41 -5.43
C LEU A 12 -5.52 12.14 -4.08
N LEU A 13 -4.50 12.93 -3.73
CA LEU A 13 -3.85 12.84 -2.42
C LEU A 13 -4.79 13.22 -1.29
N ASP A 14 -5.56 14.28 -1.41
CA ASP A 14 -6.54 14.67 -0.40
C ASP A 14 -7.59 13.58 -0.18
N MET A 15 -8.13 13.01 -1.26
CA MET A 15 -9.14 11.95 -1.17
C MET A 15 -8.63 10.65 -0.54
N TYR A 16 -7.38 10.25 -0.81
CA TYR A 16 -6.88 8.91 -0.46
C TYR A 16 -5.86 8.89 0.68
N ALA A 17 -5.13 9.98 0.89
CA ALA A 17 -4.03 10.07 1.85
C ALA A 17 -4.28 11.07 3.00
N SER A 18 -5.33 11.89 2.97
CA SER A 18 -5.65 12.86 4.06
C SER A 18 -5.58 12.25 5.46
N LYS A 19 -6.25 11.12 5.68
CA LYS A 19 -6.23 10.41 6.97
C LYS A 19 -4.84 10.00 7.44
N ALA A 20 -3.90 9.76 6.52
CA ALA A 20 -2.51 9.44 6.86
C ALA A 20 -1.76 10.68 7.36
N TYR A 21 -2.07 11.86 6.84
CA TYR A 21 -1.52 13.14 7.32
C TYR A 21 -2.11 13.58 8.66
N GLU A 22 -3.35 13.17 8.96
CA GLU A 22 -4.01 13.45 10.25
C GLU A 22 -3.52 12.53 11.39
N ALA A 23 -2.94 11.38 11.07
CA ALA A 23 -2.48 10.41 12.05
C ALA A 23 -1.21 10.90 12.76
N THR A 24 -1.35 11.28 14.04
CA THR A 24 -0.24 11.83 14.85
C THR A 24 0.46 10.79 15.72
N THR A 25 -0.14 9.61 15.90
CA THR A 25 0.43 8.54 16.74
C THR A 25 0.68 7.27 15.94
N LYS A 26 1.63 6.45 16.42
CA LYS A 26 1.87 5.11 15.87
C LYS A 26 0.59 4.26 15.87
N THR A 27 -0.21 4.35 16.93
CA THR A 27 -1.45 3.58 17.06
C THR A 27 -2.46 3.97 15.99
N ASP A 28 -2.56 5.26 15.67
CA ASP A 28 -3.48 5.73 14.62
C ASP A 28 -3.02 5.27 13.23
N LEU A 29 -1.71 5.32 12.95
CA LEU A 29 -1.15 4.81 11.70
C LEU A 29 -1.39 3.31 11.54
N LEU A 30 -1.22 2.51 12.60
CA LEU A 30 -1.47 1.06 12.56
C LEU A 30 -2.96 0.76 12.31
N ARG A 31 -3.85 1.46 13.03
CA ARG A 31 -5.30 1.32 12.83
C ARG A 31 -5.73 1.71 11.41
N LEU A 32 -5.11 2.74 10.85
CA LEU A 32 -5.36 3.17 9.47
C LEU A 32 -4.94 2.08 8.47
N LEU A 33 -3.74 1.52 8.62
CA LEU A 33 -3.25 0.43 7.77
C LEU A 33 -4.19 -0.79 7.82
N GLU A 34 -4.62 -1.20 9.02
CA GLU A 34 -5.55 -2.32 9.21
C GLU A 34 -6.90 -2.05 8.51
N THR A 35 -7.49 -0.88 8.77
CA THR A 35 -8.80 -0.52 8.21
C THR A 35 -8.75 -0.41 6.68
N GLN A 36 -7.67 0.17 6.13
CA GLN A 36 -7.48 0.27 4.68
C GLN A 36 -7.29 -1.11 4.04
N MET A 37 -6.57 -2.03 4.70
CA MET A 37 -6.42 -3.40 4.22
C MET A 37 -7.76 -4.13 4.18
N ASP A 38 -8.57 -4.03 5.23
CA ASP A 38 -9.91 -4.65 5.29
C ASP A 38 -10.83 -4.10 4.18
N GLU A 39 -10.79 -2.78 3.95
CA GLU A 39 -11.57 -2.16 2.89
C GLU A 39 -11.09 -2.57 1.50
N ALA A 40 -9.77 -2.60 1.28
CA ALA A 40 -9.16 -3.05 0.05
C ALA A 40 -9.52 -4.50 -0.25
N GLU A 41 -9.44 -5.40 0.74
CA GLU A 41 -9.82 -6.81 0.59
C GLU A 41 -11.28 -6.95 0.18
N ARG A 42 -12.21 -6.25 0.86
CA ARG A 42 -13.64 -6.29 0.50
C ARG A 42 -13.88 -5.83 -0.94
N LYS A 43 -13.26 -4.71 -1.33
CA LYS A 43 -13.37 -4.17 -2.69
C LYS A 43 -12.77 -5.11 -3.73
N PHE A 44 -11.62 -5.71 -3.43
CA PHE A 44 -10.92 -6.65 -4.29
C PHE A 44 -11.76 -7.90 -4.54
N ARG A 45 -12.28 -8.53 -3.48
CA ARG A 45 -13.18 -9.69 -3.57
C ARG A 45 -14.44 -9.39 -4.35
N LYS A 46 -15.05 -8.22 -4.14
CA LYS A 46 -16.24 -7.78 -4.88
C LYS A 46 -15.97 -7.56 -6.37
N CYS A 47 -14.78 -7.13 -6.74
CA CYS A 47 -14.40 -6.85 -8.13
C CYS A 47 -14.31 -8.14 -8.97
N GLY A 48 -13.89 -9.24 -8.36
CA GLY A 48 -13.75 -10.54 -9.01
C GLY A 48 -12.51 -10.64 -9.90
N GLU A 49 -12.13 -11.87 -10.24
CA GLU A 49 -10.86 -12.18 -10.93
C GLU A 49 -10.76 -11.56 -12.32
N LEU A 50 -11.86 -11.55 -13.08
CA LEU A 50 -11.88 -11.01 -14.45
C LEU A 50 -11.48 -9.53 -14.49
N ALA A 51 -11.84 -8.75 -13.47
CA ALA A 51 -11.49 -7.36 -13.41
C ALA A 51 -9.98 -7.14 -13.25
N LEU A 52 -9.24 -8.09 -12.66
CA LEU A 52 -7.79 -7.99 -12.45
C LEU A 52 -7.01 -7.98 -13.77
N PHE A 53 -7.55 -8.62 -14.80
CA PHE A 53 -6.94 -8.69 -16.14
C PHE A 53 -7.35 -7.52 -17.04
N GLN A 54 -8.22 -6.62 -16.57
CA GLN A 54 -8.53 -5.40 -17.31
C GLN A 54 -7.32 -4.46 -17.31
N HIS A 55 -7.12 -3.80 -18.45
CA HIS A 55 -6.09 -2.79 -18.61
C HIS A 55 -6.46 -1.49 -17.89
N MET A 56 -5.43 -0.78 -17.46
CA MET A 56 -5.45 0.57 -16.93
C MET A 56 -4.23 1.33 -17.47
N GLU A 57 -4.36 2.66 -17.55
CA GLU A 57 -3.24 3.52 -17.90
C GLU A 57 -2.47 3.90 -16.63
N ASN A 58 -1.15 3.74 -16.67
CA ASN A 58 -0.25 4.07 -15.58
C ASN A 58 0.13 5.56 -15.61
N PHE A 59 0.82 6.05 -14.58
CA PHE A 59 1.27 7.44 -14.47
C PHE A 59 2.18 7.89 -15.63
N ASP A 60 2.99 6.98 -16.17
CA ASP A 60 3.88 7.21 -17.31
C ASP A 60 3.18 7.03 -18.68
N GLY A 61 1.87 6.78 -18.69
CA GLY A 61 1.10 6.50 -19.90
C GLY A 61 1.23 5.06 -20.42
N SER A 62 2.02 4.20 -19.78
CA SER A 62 2.08 2.78 -20.15
C SER A 62 0.79 2.07 -19.79
N THR A 63 0.43 1.04 -20.55
CA THR A 63 -0.78 0.23 -20.32
C THR A 63 -0.44 -1.03 -19.55
N TRP A 64 -0.96 -1.15 -18.33
CA TRP A 64 -0.77 -2.32 -17.45
C TRP A 64 -2.12 -2.94 -17.10
N THR A 65 -2.14 -4.22 -16.74
CA THR A 65 -3.31 -4.82 -16.08
C THR A 65 -3.41 -4.35 -14.63
N LYS A 66 -4.61 -4.36 -14.05
CA LYS A 66 -4.79 -4.10 -12.61
C LYS A 66 -4.02 -5.11 -11.75
N PHE A 67 -3.81 -6.32 -12.23
CA PHE A 67 -3.00 -7.33 -11.57
C PHE A 67 -1.52 -6.93 -11.50
N GLN A 68 -0.96 -6.42 -12.61
CA GLN A 68 0.40 -5.86 -12.60
C GLN A 68 0.49 -4.66 -11.64
N TRP A 69 -0.54 -3.82 -11.60
CA TRP A 69 -0.61 -2.70 -10.66
C TRP A 69 -0.64 -3.14 -9.19
N LEU A 70 -1.38 -4.21 -8.87
CA LEU A 70 -1.37 -4.81 -7.53
C LEU A 70 0.04 -5.30 -7.16
N HIS A 71 0.72 -5.99 -8.07
CA HIS A 71 2.10 -6.44 -7.85
C HIS A 71 3.06 -5.27 -7.62
N HIS A 72 2.87 -4.17 -8.33
CA HIS A 72 3.62 -2.94 -8.08
C HIS A 72 3.39 -2.40 -6.66
N GLY A 73 2.14 -2.34 -6.18
CA GLY A 73 1.83 -1.94 -4.81
C GLY A 73 2.48 -2.84 -3.76
N ILE A 74 2.45 -4.16 -3.95
CA ILE A 74 3.13 -5.12 -3.07
C ILE A 74 4.65 -4.87 -3.06
N ALA A 75 5.25 -4.66 -4.22
CA ALA A 75 6.68 -4.38 -4.33
C ALA A 75 7.07 -3.06 -3.62
N GLN A 76 6.25 -2.02 -3.76
CA GLN A 76 6.44 -0.74 -3.10
C GLN A 76 6.38 -0.88 -1.56
N GLU A 77 5.39 -1.62 -1.03
CA GLU A 77 5.28 -1.88 0.40
C GLU A 77 6.53 -2.63 0.92
N MET A 78 6.93 -3.69 0.22
CA MET A 78 8.11 -4.50 0.59
C MET A 78 9.40 -3.67 0.58
N TYR A 79 9.55 -2.77 -0.39
CA TYR A 79 10.67 -1.84 -0.46
C TYR A 79 10.75 -0.94 0.78
N HIS A 80 9.66 -0.25 1.13
CA HIS A 80 9.63 0.63 2.30
C HIS A 80 9.74 -0.13 3.63
N ARG A 81 9.20 -1.35 3.73
CA ARG A 81 9.40 -2.22 4.90
C ARG A 81 10.86 -2.64 5.08
N GLY A 82 11.61 -2.78 3.98
CA GLY A 82 13.06 -2.96 4.02
C GLY A 82 13.78 -1.78 4.65
N GLN A 83 13.37 -0.55 4.31
CA GLN A 83 13.92 0.67 4.91
C GLN A 83 13.66 0.74 6.42
N LEU A 84 12.43 0.44 6.86
CA LEU A 84 12.09 0.37 8.29
C LEU A 84 12.93 -0.68 9.04
N THR A 85 13.22 -1.81 8.39
CA THR A 85 14.09 -2.86 8.96
C THR A 85 15.51 -2.36 9.20
N LEU A 86 16.05 -1.56 8.27
CA LEU A 86 17.35 -0.93 8.44
C LEU A 86 17.33 0.07 9.61
N TYR A 87 16.32 0.94 9.69
CA TYR A 87 16.19 1.89 10.79
C TYR A 87 16.07 1.21 12.15
N ALA A 88 15.32 0.11 12.25
CA ALA A 88 15.23 -0.67 13.47
C ALA A 88 16.62 -1.13 13.95
N ARG A 89 17.46 -1.64 13.04
CA ARG A 89 18.83 -2.06 13.39
C ARG A 89 19.72 -0.89 13.81
N LEU A 90 19.66 0.24 13.10
CA LEU A 90 20.43 1.44 13.44
C LEU A 90 20.06 2.00 14.83
N LEU A 91 18.81 1.81 15.24
CA LEU A 91 18.33 2.17 16.58
C LEU A 91 18.56 1.07 17.64
N GLY A 92 19.37 0.05 17.34
CA GLY A 92 19.69 -1.05 18.26
C GLY A 92 18.51 -1.97 18.54
N ARG A 93 17.48 -1.99 17.70
CA ARG A 93 16.31 -2.87 17.81
C ARG A 93 16.46 -4.09 16.89
N GLU A 94 16.01 -5.24 17.36
CA GLU A 94 15.86 -6.41 16.50
C GLU A 94 14.61 -6.27 15.62
N PRO A 95 14.72 -6.37 14.28
CA PRO A 95 13.56 -6.34 13.39
C PRO A 95 12.57 -7.48 13.65
N ALA A 96 11.28 -7.17 13.50
CA ALA A 96 10.20 -8.10 13.83
C ALA A 96 10.29 -9.45 13.08
N LEU A 97 10.61 -9.43 11.78
CA LEU A 97 10.74 -10.67 10.99
C LEU A 97 11.93 -11.52 11.46
N THR A 98 13.06 -10.90 11.81
CA THR A 98 14.22 -11.62 12.36
C THR A 98 13.88 -12.34 13.65
N ARG A 99 13.13 -11.68 14.54
CA ARG A 99 12.62 -12.31 15.77
C ARG A 99 11.77 -13.53 15.46
N ARG A 100 10.78 -13.40 14.57
CA ARG A 100 9.89 -14.52 14.17
C ARG A 100 10.67 -15.69 13.56
N ILE A 101 11.68 -15.44 12.72
CA ILE A 101 12.51 -16.50 12.12
C ILE A 101 13.30 -17.28 13.18
N ARG A 102 13.77 -16.59 14.23
CA ARG A 102 14.51 -17.20 15.34
C ARG A 102 13.59 -17.93 16.33
N GLY A 103 12.30 -18.08 16.02
CA GLY A 103 11.31 -18.69 16.89
C GLY A 103 10.91 -17.79 18.06
N GLY A 104 11.13 -16.48 17.94
CA GLY A 104 10.71 -15.52 18.95
C GLY A 104 9.22 -15.23 18.98
#